data_AF-A0A4Y7T0B2-F1
#
_entry.id   AF-A0A4Y7T0B2-F1
#
_cell.length_a   1.000
_cell.length_b   1.000
_cell.length_c   1.000
_cell.angle_alpha   90.00
_cell.angle_beta   90.00
_cell.angle_gamma   90.00
#
_symmetry.space_group_name_H-M   'P 1'
#
loop_
_entity.id
_entity.type
_entity.pdbx_description
1 polymer ?
#
loop_
_entity_poly.entity_id
_entity_poly.type
_entity_poly.pdbx_seq_one_letter_code
_entity_poly.pdbx_strand_id
1 'polypeptide(L)' 'MQSPSRNAFASGTRVFFWNAEGQVVYVTVMSVSQSSGTCMLHLRTDDGRGLSLPAAGVSHVQ' A
#
# COMPACT_ATOMS: atom_id res chain seq x y z
N MET A 1 8.25 15.39 -22.00
CA MET A 1 8.84 14.56 -20.93
C MET A 1 7.78 14.37 -19.86
N GLN A 2 7.27 13.16 -19.67
CA GLN A 2 6.31 12.88 -18.58
C GLN A 2 7.07 12.93 -17.26
N SER A 3 6.69 13.85 -16.36
CA SER A 3 7.19 13.90 -14.99
C SER A 3 6.93 12.55 -14.32
N PRO A 4 7.91 11.94 -13.62
CA PRO A 4 7.63 10.71 -12.89
C PRO A 4 6.59 11.06 -11.82
N SER A 5 5.39 10.49 -11.96
CA SER A 5 4.36 10.53 -10.92
C SER A 5 4.99 9.92 -9.67
N ARG A 6 5.40 10.78 -8.74
CA ARG A 6 6.01 10.41 -7.47
C ARG A 6 4.95 9.68 -6.66
N ASN A 7 4.85 8.37 -6.86
CA ASN A 7 3.92 7.54 -6.12
C ASN A 7 4.35 7.61 -4.65
N ALA A 8 3.46 8.11 -3.78
CA ALA A 8 3.78 8.33 -2.37
C ALA A 8 4.08 7.02 -1.63
N PHE A 9 3.76 5.87 -2.24
CA PHE A 9 3.98 4.54 -1.73
C PHE A 9 5.09 3.87 -2.54
N ALA A 10 6.34 4.01 -2.08
CA ALA A 10 7.47 3.29 -2.68
C ALA A 10 7.57 1.86 -2.12
N SER A 11 8.24 0.98 -2.86
CA SER A 11 8.59 -0.33 -2.30
C SER A 11 9.46 -0.15 -1.04
N GLY A 12 9.22 -0.97 -0.02
CA GLY A 12 9.83 -0.87 1.30
C GLY A 12 9.17 0.14 2.24
N THR A 13 8.23 0.97 1.78
CA THR A 13 7.51 1.91 2.65
C THR A 13 6.62 1.16 3.64
N ARG A 14 6.69 1.55 4.91
CA ARG A 14 5.80 1.06 5.96
C ARG A 14 4.50 1.84 5.96
N VAL A 15 3.38 1.12 5.96
CA VAL A 15 2.03 1.68 5.93
C VAL A 15 1.12 0.93 6.88
N PHE A 16 -0.09 1.43 7.09
CA PHE A 16 -1.11 0.73 7.84
C PHE A 16 -2.50 0.90 7.21
N PHE A 17 -3.41 0.01 7.57
CA PHE A 17 -4.84 0.10 7.27
C PHE A 17 -5.67 -0.43 8.43
N TRP A 18 -6.96 -0.12 8.44
CA TRP A 18 -7.92 -0.69 9.40
C TRP A 18 -8.60 -1.91 8.77
N ASN A 19 -8.55 -3.06 9.44
CA ASN A 19 -9.28 -4.24 8.99
C ASN A 19 -10.78 -4.15 9.36
N ALA A 20 -11.57 -5.12 8.89
CA ALA A 20 -13.00 -5.16 9.16
C ALA A 20 -13.36 -5.34 10.65
N GLU A 21 -12.40 -5.79 11.48
CA GLU A 21 -12.55 -5.94 12.93
C GLU A 21 -12.23 -4.63 13.68
N GLY A 22 -11.88 -3.55 12.98
CA GLY A 22 -11.50 -2.29 13.58
C GLY A 22 -10.10 -2.30 14.20
N GLN A 23 -9.22 -3.21 13.76
CA GLN A 23 -7.83 -3.28 14.20
C GLN A 23 -6.91 -2.62 13.18
N VAL A 24 -5.85 -1.96 13.67
CA VAL A 24 -4.77 -1.43 12.82
C VAL A 24 -3.84 -2.57 12.42
N VAL A 25 -3.61 -2.72 11.12
CA VAL A 25 -2.68 -3.70 10.56
C VAL A 25 -1.54 -2.96 9.86
N TYR A 26 -0.32 -3.19 10.33
CA TYR A 26 0.89 -2.62 9.73
C TYR A 26 1.48 -3.57 8.69
N VAL A 27 1.86 -3.02 7.56
CA VAL A 27 2.36 -3.79 6.41
C VAL A 27 3.43 -3.00 5.65
N THR A 28 4.20 -3.71 4.84
CA THR A 28 5.23 -3.11 3.98
C THR A 28 4.78 -3.17 2.53
N VAL A 29 4.93 -2.06 1.81
CA VAL A 29 4.67 -2.00 0.37
C VAL A 29 5.75 -2.80 -0.37
N MET A 30 5.35 -3.80 -1.14
CA MET A 30 6.25 -4.60 -1.97
C MET A 30 6.37 -4.02 -3.38
N SER A 31 5.25 -3.65 -3.98
CA SER A 31 5.19 -3.03 -5.29
C SER A 31 3.89 -2.27 -5.48
N VAL A 32 3.81 -1.49 -6.56
CA VAL A 32 2.60 -0.74 -6.89
C VAL A 32 2.24 -0.98 -8.35
N SER A 33 0.96 -1.18 -8.61
CA SER A 33 0.41 -1.31 -9.95
C SER A 33 -0.74 -0.34 -10.15
N GLN A 34 -0.82 0.30 -11.31
CA GLN A 34 -1.93 1.18 -11.64
C GLN A 34 -2.74 0.54 -12.78
N SER A 35 -4.06 0.43 -12.60
CA SER A 35 -4.98 -0.08 -13.62
C SER A 35 -6.29 0.67 -13.58
N SER A 36 -6.77 1.13 -14.73
CA SER A 36 -8.06 1.81 -14.87
C SER A 36 -8.29 2.94 -13.85
N GLY A 37 -7.26 3.76 -13.60
CA GLY A 37 -7.32 4.88 -12.66
C GLY A 37 -7.18 4.50 -11.18
N THR A 38 -7.20 3.20 -10.84
CA THR A 38 -7.00 2.71 -9.48
C THR A 38 -5.53 2.38 -9.26
N CYS A 39 -4.94 2.94 -8.19
CA CYS A 39 -3.61 2.58 -7.72
C CYS A 39 -3.75 1.43 -6.70
N MET A 40 -3.19 0.27 -7.03
CA MET A 40 -3.20 -0.93 -6.18
C MET A 40 -1.81 -1.13 -5.57
N LEU A 41 -1.75 -1.23 -4.25
CA LEU A 41 -0.54 -1.56 -3.51
C LEU A 41 -0.50 -3.07 -3.27
N HIS A 42 0.61 -3.70 -3.62
CA HIS A 42 0.91 -5.07 -3.22
C HIS A 42 1.71 -5.00 -1.92
N LEU A 43 1.18 -5.60 -0.87
CA LEU A 43 1.62 -5.42 0.51
C LEU A 43 2.04 -6.76 1.10
N ARG A 44 2.93 -6.71 2.09
CA ARG A 44 3.33 -7.85 2.91
C ARG A 44 3.18 -7.51 4.38
N THR A 45 2.47 -8.36 5.09
CA THR A 45 2.35 -8.36 6.55
C THR A 45 3.62 -8.92 7.19
N ASP A 46 3.81 -8.68 8.48
CA ASP A 46 5.01 -9.14 9.20
C ASP A 46 5.09 -10.67 9.34
N ASP A 47 3.95 -11.36 9.30
CA ASP A 47 3.89 -12.83 9.27
C ASP A 47 4.14 -13.40 7.87
N GLY A 48 4.43 -12.55 6.88
CA GLY A 48 4.81 -12.92 5.52
C GLY A 48 3.64 -13.05 4.55
N ARG A 49 2.38 -12.86 4.97
CA ARG A 49 1.22 -12.95 4.07
C ARG A 49 1.18 -11.77 3.09
N GLY A 50 0.90 -12.08 1.83
CA GLY A 50 0.68 -11.09 0.78
C GLY A 50 -0.78 -10.67 0.70
N LEU A 51 -1.03 -9.39 0.46
CA LEU A 51 -2.35 -8.85 0.17
C LEU A 51 -2.25 -7.67 -0.79
N SER A 52 -3.35 -7.33 -1.46
CA SER A 52 -3.42 -6.17 -2.35
C SER A 52 -4.58 -5.27 -1.95
N LEU A 53 -4.30 -3.98 -1.77
CA LEU A 53 -5.30 -2.98 -1.39
C LEU A 53 -5.19 -1.73 -2.28
N PRO A 54 -6.31 -1.04 -2.56
CA PRO A 54 -6.26 0.27 -3.18
C PRO A 54 -5.48 1.24 -2.29
N ALA A 55 -4.62 2.06 -2.88
CA ALA A 55 -3.84 3.07 -2.16
C ALA A 55 -4.72 4.05 -1.36
N ALA A 56 -5.96 4.28 -1.80
CA ALA A 56 -6.95 5.11 -1.12
C ALA A 56 -7.37 4.56 0.26
N GLY A 57 -7.21 3.27 0.53
CA GLY A 57 -7.55 2.64 1.80
C GLY A 57 -6.36 2.46 2.75
N VAL A 58 -5.20 3.02 2.42
CA VAL A 58 -3.93 2.80 3.13
C VAL A 58 -3.34 4.13 3.55
N SER A 59 -2.77 4.18 4.77
CA SER A 59 -2.16 5.39 5.36
C SER A 59 -0.67 5.19 5.63
N HIS A 60 0.12 6.26 5.52
CA HIS A 60 1.53 6.24 5.92
C HIS A 60 1.69 6.15 7.43
N VAL A 61 2.70 5.41 7.88
CA VAL A 61 3.19 5.54 9.25
C VAL A 61 3.97 6.87 9.35
N GLN A 62 3.68 7.69 10.37
CA GLN A 62 4.44 8.92 10.65
C GLN A 62 5.82 8.64 11.24
#